data_AF-A0A522PP23-F1
#
_entry.id   AF-A0A522PP23-F1
#
_cell.length_a   1.000
_cell.length_b   1.000
_cell.length_c   1.000
_cell.angle_alpha   90.00
_cell.angle_beta   90.00
_cell.angle_gamma   90.00
#
_symmetry.space_group_name_H-M   'P 1'
#
loop_
_entity.id
_entity.type
_entity.pdbx_description
1 polymer ?
#
loop_
_entity_poly.entity_id
_entity_poly.type
_entity_poly.pdbx_seq_one_letter_code
_entity_poly.pdbx_strand_id
1 'polypeptide(L)'
;MEGRGPGRPPNQEATMSTVKPMPEPTAGAAVAPGSTKGAEPAARTSSATEPAARTSSATEPAARTSSATEPAARLPRRVQTVRSGVGAARPTVLARATSRATAAARRRAEAETRRFWETMREQRIDAGLSQAAIARAAGMSTTYLSTLEDGKGRPSLEICARVAAVLGGEVGLRFFAGTGPLLRDHLQAAMIEALLRVVDRRWRRRLEVPVMQPVRGYIDLVLDDPARALSVATEVQSDLRRVEQQLRWAEAKAAALIPPTPANDLAPGFDPSTSMVDPSTSMFDPSTPMDGPDPAVEGSGGRRVDWTRSRLLILRSTSRTLKIVGIHPELFRAAYPADAEAAFGALTGPDVPWPGSALLWVRIEGGVGQLLPRPPRGIRVGR
;
A
#
# COMPACT_ATOMS: atom_id res chain seq x y z
N MET A 1 62.37 19.09 44.56
CA MET A 1 61.08 18.44 44.23
C MET A 1 60.23 19.46 43.50
N GLU A 2 60.31 19.46 42.17
CA GLU A 2 59.35 20.14 41.29
C GLU A 2 57.97 19.47 41.37
N GLY A 3 56.84 20.02 40.91
CA GLY A 3 56.61 21.32 40.27
C GLY A 3 55.67 21.21 39.05
N ARG A 4 54.45 21.77 39.17
CA ARG A 4 53.47 22.14 38.10
C ARG A 4 53.10 21.12 36.99
N GLY A 5 51.79 20.92 36.78
CA GLY A 5 51.26 20.60 35.44
C GLY A 5 51.08 21.87 34.58
N PRO A 6 50.29 21.90 33.48
CA PRO A 6 49.62 20.81 32.75
C PRO A 6 50.10 20.71 31.27
N GLY A 7 49.58 19.76 30.48
CA GLY A 7 49.99 19.58 29.07
C GLY A 7 48.83 19.35 28.09
N ARG A 8 48.56 20.34 27.23
CA ARG A 8 47.70 20.25 26.03
C ARG A 8 48.61 20.09 24.79
N PRO A 9 48.42 19.09 23.90
CA PRO A 9 49.10 19.05 22.61
C PRO A 9 48.36 19.86 21.52
N PRO A 10 49.05 20.27 20.44
CA PRO A 10 48.56 21.32 19.55
C PRO A 10 47.94 20.81 18.24
N ASN A 11 47.30 21.76 17.53
CA ASN A 11 46.92 21.65 16.13
C ASN A 11 48.17 21.83 15.24
N GLN A 12 48.31 21.10 14.14
CA GLN A 12 49.26 21.42 13.05
C GLN A 12 48.58 21.26 11.69
N GLU A 13 48.81 22.26 10.83
CA GLU A 13 48.31 22.32 9.45
C GLU A 13 49.36 21.84 8.44
N ALA A 14 48.89 21.71 7.19
CA ALA A 14 49.65 21.80 5.95
C ALA A 14 50.56 20.61 5.55
N THR A 15 50.13 19.92 4.48
CA THR A 15 50.96 19.80 3.27
C THR A 15 50.06 19.52 2.06
N MET A 16 49.92 20.51 1.16
CA MET A 16 49.44 20.25 -0.20
C MET A 16 50.59 19.69 -1.02
N SER A 17 50.37 18.59 -1.76
CA SER A 17 51.17 18.32 -2.96
C SER A 17 50.40 17.54 -4.01
N THR A 18 50.17 18.24 -5.11
CA THR A 18 49.63 17.85 -6.41
C THR A 18 50.03 16.46 -6.92
N VAL A 19 49.05 15.64 -7.32
CA VAL A 19 49.23 14.62 -8.37
C VAL A 19 48.12 14.76 -9.42
N LYS A 20 48.54 14.58 -10.68
CA LYS A 20 47.89 14.97 -11.94
C LYS A 20 46.89 13.89 -12.43
N PRO A 21 45.71 14.25 -12.98
CA PRO A 21 44.76 13.30 -13.57
C PRO A 21 44.97 13.08 -15.07
N MET A 22 44.65 11.89 -15.57
CA MET A 22 44.20 11.50 -16.95
C MET A 22 44.51 10.02 -17.24
N PRO A 23 43.92 9.37 -18.27
CA PRO A 23 42.90 9.87 -19.22
C PRO A 23 41.62 9.01 -19.34
N GLU A 24 40.61 9.59 -19.97
CA GLU A 24 39.48 8.88 -20.58
C GLU A 24 39.92 8.10 -21.84
N PRO A 25 39.26 6.99 -22.22
CA PRO A 25 39.33 6.45 -23.58
C PRO A 25 38.34 7.17 -24.51
N THR A 26 38.86 7.88 -25.50
CA THR A 26 38.09 8.59 -26.53
C THR A 26 37.41 7.64 -27.52
N ALA A 27 36.27 8.07 -28.08
CA ALA A 27 35.60 7.38 -29.18
C ALA A 27 36.39 7.47 -30.50
N GLY A 28 36.28 6.45 -31.38
CA GLY A 28 36.93 6.48 -32.68
C GLY A 28 36.50 5.39 -33.68
N ALA A 29 35.90 5.85 -34.78
CA ALA A 29 35.78 5.22 -36.10
C ALA A 29 34.85 4.01 -36.32
N ALA A 30 34.05 4.12 -37.39
CA ALA A 30 33.17 3.09 -37.92
C ALA A 30 33.73 2.52 -39.25
N VAL A 31 33.42 1.26 -39.56
CA VAL A 31 33.37 0.74 -40.95
C VAL A 31 32.27 -0.31 -41.08
N ALA A 32 31.40 -0.12 -42.05
CA ALA A 32 30.68 -1.16 -42.78
C ALA A 32 30.86 -0.83 -44.29
N PRO A 33 31.02 -1.82 -45.18
CA PRO A 33 29.83 -2.42 -45.81
C PRO A 33 29.99 -3.90 -46.22
N GLY A 34 28.89 -4.54 -46.67
CA GLY A 34 28.95 -5.89 -47.25
C GLY A 34 27.60 -6.51 -47.60
N SER A 35 27.02 -6.18 -48.77
CA SER A 35 25.86 -6.88 -49.31
C SER A 35 26.25 -8.17 -50.03
N THR A 36 25.45 -9.23 -49.87
CA THR A 36 25.29 -10.27 -50.91
C THR A 36 23.81 -10.65 -51.09
N LYS A 37 23.35 -10.63 -52.35
CA LYS A 37 22.07 -11.20 -52.81
C LYS A 37 22.26 -12.65 -53.25
N GLY A 38 21.17 -13.42 -53.29
CA GLY A 38 21.10 -14.77 -53.87
C GLY A 38 20.01 -15.59 -53.17
N ALA A 39 18.73 -15.45 -53.51
CA ALA A 39 18.04 -15.85 -54.74
C ALA A 39 17.69 -17.36 -54.79
N GLU A 40 16.42 -17.61 -55.08
CA GLU A 40 15.66 -18.88 -55.06
C GLU A 40 16.02 -19.81 -56.25
N PRO A 41 15.52 -21.07 -56.32
CA PRO A 41 14.21 -21.25 -56.98
C PRO A 41 13.28 -22.42 -56.51
N ALA A 42 12.00 -22.07 -56.40
CA ALA A 42 10.75 -22.81 -56.61
C ALA A 42 10.68 -24.23 -57.24
N ALA A 43 9.76 -25.04 -56.69
CA ALA A 43 8.70 -25.82 -57.38
C ALA A 43 7.54 -26.08 -56.37
N ARG A 44 6.28 -25.65 -56.56
CA ARG A 44 5.17 -26.25 -57.38
C ARG A 44 4.84 -27.70 -56.93
N THR A 45 3.61 -28.16 -56.66
CA THR A 45 2.19 -27.78 -57.01
C THR A 45 1.21 -28.54 -56.08
N SER A 46 -0.11 -28.27 -55.90
CA SER A 46 -1.02 -27.15 -56.25
C SER A 46 -2.45 -27.30 -55.67
N SER A 47 -3.14 -26.17 -55.42
CA SER A 47 -4.56 -25.85 -55.73
C SER A 47 -5.78 -26.63 -55.15
N ALA A 48 -6.68 -25.90 -54.46
CA ALA A 48 -8.10 -25.65 -54.80
C ALA A 48 -8.87 -25.02 -53.60
N THR A 49 -9.98 -24.28 -53.69
CA THR A 49 -10.52 -23.28 -54.65
C THR A 49 -11.55 -22.41 -53.89
N GLU A 50 -11.65 -21.13 -54.26
CA GLU A 50 -12.59 -20.04 -53.87
C GLU A 50 -14.12 -20.35 -53.94
N PRO A 51 -15.08 -19.40 -53.68
CA PRO A 51 -14.95 -17.97 -53.32
C PRO A 51 -15.85 -17.43 -52.16
N ALA A 52 -15.70 -16.14 -51.86
CA ALA A 52 -16.62 -15.33 -51.05
C ALA A 52 -17.76 -14.70 -51.88
N ALA A 53 -18.79 -14.14 -51.21
CA ALA A 53 -19.84 -13.32 -51.82
C ALA A 53 -20.05 -11.99 -51.08
N ARG A 54 -20.29 -10.90 -51.83
CA ARG A 54 -20.68 -9.56 -51.37
C ARG A 54 -22.00 -9.14 -52.03
N THR A 55 -22.91 -8.52 -51.28
CA THR A 55 -23.96 -7.57 -51.72
C THR A 55 -24.39 -6.79 -50.47
N SER A 56 -24.33 -5.45 -50.34
CA SER A 56 -24.85 -4.31 -51.12
C SER A 56 -26.34 -3.98 -50.88
N SER A 57 -26.59 -2.99 -50.00
CA SER A 57 -27.58 -1.89 -50.09
C SER A 57 -29.02 -2.12 -50.59
N ALA A 58 -30.02 -1.69 -49.80
CA ALA A 58 -31.23 -1.01 -50.29
C ALA A 58 -31.92 -0.17 -49.19
N THR A 59 -32.72 0.80 -49.62
CA THR A 59 -33.35 1.86 -48.79
C THR A 59 -34.85 1.60 -48.55
N GLU A 60 -35.41 2.32 -47.57
CA GLU A 60 -36.83 2.55 -47.21
C GLU A 60 -37.84 2.60 -48.40
N PRO A 61 -39.15 2.38 -48.14
CA PRO A 61 -40.00 3.55 -47.90
C PRO A 61 -41.16 3.38 -46.88
N ALA A 62 -41.66 4.52 -46.40
CA ALA A 62 -42.85 4.62 -45.55
C ALA A 62 -44.17 4.64 -46.35
N ALA A 63 -45.28 4.24 -45.70
CA ALA A 63 -46.64 4.50 -46.17
C ALA A 63 -47.55 4.95 -45.01
N ARG A 64 -48.42 5.93 -45.27
CA ARG A 64 -49.41 6.48 -44.33
C ARG A 64 -50.81 5.97 -44.67
N THR A 65 -51.67 5.78 -43.68
CA THR A 65 -53.12 6.08 -43.81
C THR A 65 -53.77 6.42 -42.46
N SER A 66 -54.41 7.57 -42.45
CA SER A 66 -55.51 8.06 -41.57
C SER A 66 -56.81 7.23 -41.79
N SER A 67 -57.94 7.34 -41.09
CA SER A 67 -58.40 7.96 -39.82
C SER A 67 -59.94 7.73 -39.73
N ALA A 68 -60.51 7.50 -38.52
CA ALA A 68 -61.94 7.66 -38.12
C ALA A 68 -62.33 6.61 -37.06
N THR A 69 -63.31 6.75 -36.15
CA THR A 69 -63.96 7.89 -35.49
C THR A 69 -64.60 7.36 -34.19
N GLU A 70 -64.81 8.25 -33.21
CA GLU A 70 -65.42 8.10 -31.87
C GLU A 70 -66.79 7.33 -31.80
N PRO A 71 -67.25 6.85 -30.60
CA PRO A 71 -67.73 7.76 -29.53
C PRO A 71 -67.39 7.41 -28.07
N ALA A 72 -67.55 8.43 -27.22
CA ALA A 72 -67.17 8.46 -25.81
C ALA A 72 -68.11 7.74 -24.83
N ALA A 73 -67.55 7.24 -23.72
CA ALA A 73 -68.31 6.81 -22.54
C ALA A 73 -67.61 7.12 -21.20
N ARG A 74 -68.17 8.08 -20.44
CA ARG A 74 -68.08 8.31 -18.98
C ARG A 74 -66.71 8.19 -18.26
N LEU A 75 -66.19 9.35 -17.87
CA LEU A 75 -65.22 9.52 -16.77
C LEU A 75 -65.84 9.13 -15.40
N PRO A 76 -65.16 8.32 -14.56
CA PRO A 76 -65.46 8.24 -13.13
C PRO A 76 -64.90 9.44 -12.36
N ARG A 77 -65.50 9.71 -11.19
CA ARG A 77 -65.33 10.95 -10.41
C ARG A 77 -63.90 11.17 -9.88
N ARG A 78 -63.51 12.46 -9.86
CA ARG A 78 -62.35 13.04 -9.20
C ARG A 78 -62.31 12.69 -7.70
N VAL A 79 -61.51 11.70 -7.31
CA VAL A 79 -61.17 11.47 -5.90
C VAL A 79 -60.30 12.64 -5.43
N GLN A 80 -60.71 13.31 -4.34
CA GLN A 80 -59.87 14.30 -3.69
C GLN A 80 -58.67 13.60 -3.05
N THR A 81 -57.46 13.85 -3.56
CA THR A 81 -56.22 13.53 -2.86
C THR A 81 -56.13 14.40 -1.61
N VAL A 82 -56.59 13.86 -0.49
CA VAL A 82 -56.33 14.43 0.84
C VAL A 82 -54.82 14.60 0.98
N ARG A 83 -54.37 15.84 1.20
CA ARG A 83 -52.99 16.13 1.62
C ARG A 83 -52.82 15.65 3.06
N SER A 84 -52.67 14.33 3.22
CA SER A 84 -52.11 13.76 4.44
C SER A 84 -50.69 14.30 4.59
N GLY A 85 -50.41 14.93 5.72
CA GLY A 85 -49.08 15.42 6.04
C GLY A 85 -48.13 14.26 6.24
N VAL A 86 -47.45 13.83 5.18
CA VAL A 86 -46.35 12.86 5.26
C VAL A 86 -45.20 13.55 5.97
N GLY A 87 -45.19 13.44 7.31
CA GLY A 87 -44.04 13.82 8.12
C GLY A 87 -42.82 13.11 7.58
N ALA A 88 -41.77 13.87 7.25
CA ALA A 88 -40.60 13.36 6.57
C ALA A 88 -40.01 12.15 7.32
N ALA A 89 -40.16 10.97 6.73
CA ALA A 89 -39.73 9.72 7.37
C ALA A 89 -38.24 9.82 7.71
N ARG A 90 -37.91 9.69 9.01
CA ARG A 90 -36.52 9.76 9.48
C ARG A 90 -35.71 8.71 8.71
N PRO A 91 -34.67 9.11 7.93
CA PRO A 91 -33.93 8.14 7.13
C PRO A 91 -33.29 7.09 8.04
N THR A 92 -33.43 5.83 7.65
CA THR A 92 -32.95 4.67 8.42
C THR A 92 -31.45 4.76 8.69
N VAL A 93 -30.98 4.07 9.73
CA VAL A 93 -29.55 4.05 10.10
C VAL A 93 -28.66 3.66 8.91
N LEU A 94 -29.12 2.72 8.09
CA LEU A 94 -28.44 2.29 6.86
C LEU A 94 -28.35 3.43 5.82
N ALA A 95 -29.44 4.16 5.56
CA ALA A 95 -29.46 5.29 4.64
C ALA A 95 -28.61 6.48 5.13
N ARG A 96 -28.49 6.67 6.45
CA ARG A 96 -27.58 7.64 7.08
C ARG A 96 -26.11 7.19 7.07
N ALA A 97 -25.85 5.89 6.96
CA ALA A 97 -24.49 5.36 6.81
C ALA A 97 -23.99 5.51 5.37
N THR A 98 -24.82 5.15 4.38
CA THR A 98 -24.48 5.29 2.96
C THR A 98 -24.32 6.75 2.50
N SER A 99 -25.12 7.68 3.03
CA SER A 99 -24.95 9.12 2.72
C SER A 99 -23.64 9.68 3.28
N ARG A 100 -23.29 9.34 4.53
CA ARG A 100 -22.01 9.73 5.16
C ARG A 100 -20.80 9.11 4.45
N ALA A 101 -20.88 7.83 4.06
CA ALA A 101 -19.85 7.17 3.28
C ALA A 101 -19.64 7.84 1.91
N THR A 102 -20.72 8.15 1.19
CA THR A 102 -20.69 8.86 -0.10
C THR A 102 -20.08 10.27 0.06
N ALA A 103 -20.47 11.01 1.09
CA ALA A 103 -19.91 12.35 1.35
C ALA A 103 -18.42 12.31 1.73
N ALA A 104 -17.99 11.32 2.51
CA ALA A 104 -16.59 11.10 2.85
C ALA A 104 -15.76 10.69 1.62
N ALA A 105 -16.27 9.78 0.79
CA ALA A 105 -15.65 9.37 -0.46
C ALA A 105 -15.48 10.56 -1.43
N ARG A 106 -16.52 11.41 -1.56
CA ARG A 106 -16.48 12.63 -2.37
C ARG A 106 -15.42 13.62 -1.87
N ARG A 107 -15.41 13.96 -0.57
CA ARG A 107 -14.38 14.85 0.01
C ARG A 107 -12.98 14.29 -0.18
N ARG A 108 -12.80 12.98 -0.06
CA ARG A 108 -11.50 12.34 -0.31
C ARG A 108 -11.10 12.46 -1.78
N ALA A 109 -11.99 12.14 -2.71
CA ALA A 109 -11.72 12.29 -4.14
C ALA A 109 -11.33 13.74 -4.50
N GLU A 110 -12.06 14.73 -4.00
CA GLU A 110 -11.77 16.16 -4.21
C GLU A 110 -10.40 16.57 -3.61
N ALA A 111 -10.00 16.01 -2.46
CA ALA A 111 -8.69 16.26 -1.85
C ALA A 111 -7.52 15.59 -2.62
N GLU A 112 -7.67 14.33 -3.04
CA GLU A 112 -6.64 13.63 -3.83
C GLU A 112 -6.51 14.26 -5.23
N THR A 113 -7.62 14.68 -5.86
CA THR A 113 -7.59 15.42 -7.14
C THR A 113 -6.86 16.75 -7.01
N ARG A 114 -7.07 17.52 -5.92
CA ARG A 114 -6.35 18.78 -5.69
C ARG A 114 -4.84 18.55 -5.60
N ARG A 115 -4.41 17.61 -4.75
CA ARG A 115 -2.98 17.27 -4.57
C ARG A 115 -2.32 16.83 -5.87
N PHE A 116 -3.02 16.00 -6.66
CA PHE A 116 -2.53 15.54 -7.96
C PHE A 116 -2.24 16.71 -8.92
N TRP A 117 -3.13 17.70 -8.99
CA TRP A 117 -2.94 18.88 -9.84
C TRP A 117 -1.96 19.91 -9.29
N GLU A 118 -1.85 20.01 -7.97
CA GLU A 118 -0.83 20.81 -7.27
C GLU A 118 0.58 20.31 -7.65
N THR A 119 0.84 19.00 -7.56
CA THR A 119 2.11 18.40 -8.02
C THR A 119 2.37 18.60 -9.52
N MET A 120 1.34 18.52 -10.38
CA MET A 120 1.52 18.81 -11.81
C MET A 120 1.84 20.29 -12.09
N ARG A 121 1.26 21.20 -11.30
CA ARG A 121 1.55 22.64 -11.38
C ARG A 121 2.98 22.95 -10.93
N GLU A 122 3.44 22.34 -9.84
CA GLU A 122 4.82 22.42 -9.37
C GLU A 122 5.79 21.95 -10.47
N GLN A 123 5.63 20.72 -10.97
CA GLN A 123 6.44 20.16 -12.05
C GLN A 123 6.46 21.05 -13.32
N ARG A 124 5.33 21.68 -13.65
CA ARG A 124 5.24 22.64 -14.77
C ARG A 124 6.06 23.91 -14.52
N ILE A 125 6.02 24.44 -13.30
CA ILE A 125 6.76 25.65 -12.89
C ILE A 125 8.26 25.35 -12.88
N ASP A 126 8.68 24.21 -12.33
CA ASP A 126 10.08 23.77 -12.28
C ASP A 126 10.66 23.54 -13.68
N ALA A 127 9.84 23.05 -14.62
CA ALA A 127 10.21 22.92 -16.03
C ALA A 127 10.21 24.27 -16.81
N GLY A 128 9.85 25.39 -16.16
CA GLY A 128 9.76 26.71 -16.80
C GLY A 128 8.61 26.84 -17.82
N LEU A 129 7.63 25.94 -17.80
CA LEU A 129 6.60 25.85 -18.83
C LEU A 129 5.36 26.70 -18.49
N SER A 130 4.85 27.44 -19.47
CA SER A 130 3.59 28.18 -19.29
C SER A 130 2.37 27.25 -19.38
N GLN A 131 1.28 27.61 -18.71
CA GLN A 131 0.00 26.90 -18.86
C GLN A 131 -0.44 26.82 -20.34
N ALA A 132 -0.19 27.88 -21.13
CA ALA A 132 -0.54 27.90 -22.55
C ALA A 132 0.30 26.93 -23.40
N ALA A 133 1.55 26.65 -23.01
CA ALA A 133 2.38 25.65 -23.66
C ALA A 133 1.88 24.22 -23.36
N ILE A 134 1.66 23.90 -22.07
CA ILE A 134 1.13 22.60 -21.65
C ILE A 134 -0.25 22.35 -22.24
N ALA A 135 -1.18 23.31 -22.14
CA ALA A 135 -2.53 23.15 -22.66
C ALA A 135 -2.54 22.87 -24.17
N ARG A 136 -1.70 23.57 -24.95
CA ARG A 136 -1.55 23.35 -26.39
C ARG A 136 -0.99 21.96 -26.70
N ALA A 137 0.11 21.56 -26.05
CA ALA A 137 0.73 20.26 -26.26
C ALA A 137 -0.16 19.09 -25.80
N ALA A 138 -0.88 19.28 -24.70
CA ALA A 138 -1.86 18.33 -24.18
C ALA A 138 -3.24 18.45 -24.88
N GLY A 139 -3.38 19.28 -25.92
CA GLY A 139 -4.59 19.42 -26.75
C GLY A 139 -5.86 19.82 -25.98
N MET A 140 -5.76 20.84 -25.12
CA MET A 140 -6.86 21.39 -24.32
C MET A 140 -6.78 22.94 -24.23
N SER A 141 -7.79 23.60 -23.66
CA SER A 141 -7.76 25.04 -23.47
C SER A 141 -6.98 25.44 -22.21
N THR A 142 -6.29 26.59 -22.25
CA THR A 142 -5.55 27.14 -21.11
C THR A 142 -6.46 27.39 -19.91
N THR A 143 -7.70 27.84 -20.14
CA THR A 143 -8.72 28.03 -19.10
C THR A 143 -9.08 26.72 -18.39
N TYR A 144 -9.16 25.61 -19.14
CA TYR A 144 -9.45 24.31 -18.56
C TYR A 144 -8.25 23.78 -17.75
N LEU A 145 -7.02 23.93 -18.26
CA LEU A 145 -5.82 23.60 -17.48
C LEU A 145 -5.71 24.42 -16.19
N SER A 146 -5.96 25.73 -16.25
CA SER A 146 -5.98 26.60 -15.06
C SER A 146 -7.03 26.15 -14.04
N THR A 147 -8.23 25.78 -14.51
CA THR A 147 -9.30 25.21 -13.67
C THR A 147 -8.90 23.88 -13.01
N LEU A 148 -8.11 23.05 -13.70
CA LEU A 148 -7.56 21.81 -13.17
C LEU A 148 -6.44 22.06 -12.14
N GLU A 149 -5.49 22.95 -12.44
CA GLU A 149 -4.39 23.35 -11.52
C GLU A 149 -4.89 24.00 -10.21
N ASP A 150 -6.06 24.63 -10.24
CA ASP A 150 -6.77 25.13 -9.05
C ASP A 150 -7.46 24.01 -8.23
N GLY A 151 -7.41 22.75 -8.68
CA GLY A 151 -8.15 21.62 -8.12
C GLY A 151 -9.67 21.69 -8.32
N LYS A 152 -10.16 22.56 -9.22
CA LYS A 152 -11.58 22.87 -9.43
C LYS A 152 -12.17 22.11 -10.62
N GLY A 153 -11.83 20.83 -10.79
CA GLY A 153 -12.30 20.03 -11.92
C GLY A 153 -12.40 18.53 -11.66
N ARG A 154 -13.06 17.83 -12.60
CA ARG A 154 -13.14 16.37 -12.66
C ARG A 154 -12.62 15.90 -14.02
N PRO A 155 -11.29 15.84 -14.21
CA PRO A 155 -10.69 15.37 -15.45
C PRO A 155 -10.97 13.88 -15.67
N SER A 156 -10.96 13.44 -16.92
CA SER A 156 -10.80 12.02 -17.23
C SER A 156 -9.35 11.58 -16.97
N LEU A 157 -9.14 10.27 -16.78
CA LEU A 157 -7.79 9.70 -16.67
C LEU A 157 -6.95 9.96 -17.92
N GLU A 158 -7.58 10.03 -19.09
CA GLU A 158 -6.95 10.40 -20.36
C GLU A 158 -6.37 11.82 -20.32
N ILE A 159 -7.13 12.79 -19.79
CA ILE A 159 -6.68 14.18 -19.63
C ILE A 159 -5.51 14.25 -18.64
N CYS A 160 -5.58 13.53 -17.52
CA CYS A 160 -4.48 13.40 -16.58
C CYS A 160 -3.21 12.81 -17.26
N ALA A 161 -3.37 11.72 -18.02
CA ALA A 161 -2.27 11.05 -18.71
C ALA A 161 -1.63 11.93 -19.80
N ARG A 162 -2.44 12.68 -20.56
CA ARG A 162 -1.94 13.63 -21.58
C ARG A 162 -1.09 14.75 -20.97
N VAL A 163 -1.52 15.33 -19.83
CA VAL A 163 -0.72 16.36 -19.15
C VAL A 163 0.56 15.77 -18.56
N ALA A 164 0.49 14.60 -17.93
CA ALA A 164 1.68 13.91 -17.41
C ALA A 164 2.71 13.63 -18.52
N ALA A 165 2.28 13.11 -19.66
CA ALA A 165 3.17 12.80 -20.78
C ALA A 165 3.89 14.05 -21.32
N VAL A 166 3.21 15.20 -21.40
CA VAL A 166 3.83 16.49 -21.78
C VAL A 166 4.84 16.97 -20.72
N LEU A 167 4.60 16.68 -19.45
CA LEU A 167 5.53 16.98 -18.33
C LEU A 167 6.63 15.92 -18.14
N GLY A 168 6.71 14.89 -19.00
CA GLY A 168 7.70 13.81 -18.89
C GLY A 168 7.42 12.78 -17.79
N GLY A 169 6.18 12.70 -17.29
CA GLY A 169 5.75 11.77 -16.23
C GLY A 169 4.64 10.79 -16.67
N GLU A 170 4.28 9.89 -15.77
CA GLU A 170 3.25 8.85 -15.96
C GLU A 170 2.16 8.93 -14.89
N VAL A 171 0.90 8.62 -15.26
CA VAL A 171 -0.22 8.52 -14.31
C VAL A 171 -0.54 7.06 -14.00
N GLY A 172 -0.45 6.68 -12.73
CA GLY A 172 -0.83 5.34 -12.26
C GLY A 172 -1.96 5.39 -11.24
N LEU A 173 -3.06 4.67 -11.50
CA LEU A 173 -4.07 4.40 -10.48
C LEU A 173 -3.64 3.25 -9.56
N ARG A 174 -3.87 3.41 -8.25
CA ARG A 174 -3.70 2.34 -7.27
C ARG A 174 -4.98 2.18 -6.46
N PHE A 175 -5.59 1.00 -6.56
CA PHE A 175 -6.70 0.62 -5.70
C PHE A 175 -6.16 0.03 -4.39
N PHE A 176 -6.42 0.72 -3.28
CA PHE A 176 -6.20 0.18 -1.94
C PHE A 176 -7.54 -0.33 -1.41
N ALA A 177 -7.66 -1.65 -1.24
CA ALA A 177 -8.90 -2.24 -0.77
C ALA A 177 -9.20 -1.78 0.68
N GLY A 178 -10.33 -1.10 0.86
CA GLY A 178 -10.81 -0.73 2.18
C GLY A 178 -11.42 -1.92 2.92
N THR A 179 -11.04 -2.10 4.18
CA THR A 179 -11.86 -2.69 5.26
C THR A 179 -12.63 -3.97 4.90
N GLY A 180 -11.88 -5.03 4.56
CA GLY A 180 -12.33 -6.42 4.61
C GLY A 180 -11.09 -7.28 4.84
N PRO A 181 -11.21 -8.49 5.44
CA PRO A 181 -10.07 -9.30 5.87
C PRO A 181 -8.98 -9.36 4.81
N LEU A 182 -7.74 -9.17 5.25
CA LEU A 182 -6.58 -8.88 4.41
C LEU A 182 -5.83 -10.15 4.00
N LEU A 183 -6.05 -11.27 4.70
CA LEU A 183 -5.71 -12.62 4.27
C LEU A 183 -6.56 -13.09 3.09
N ARG A 184 -6.42 -12.38 1.96
CA ARG A 184 -7.14 -12.61 0.70
C ARG A 184 -6.46 -13.62 -0.20
N ASP A 185 -5.16 -13.81 -0.05
CA ASP A 185 -4.41 -14.84 -0.77
C ASP A 185 -4.49 -16.15 0.03
N HIS A 186 -5.17 -17.14 -0.54
CA HIS A 186 -5.19 -18.53 -0.05
C HIS A 186 -3.78 -19.08 0.25
N LEU A 187 -2.74 -18.63 -0.46
CA LEU A 187 -1.35 -19.02 -0.18
C LEU A 187 -0.84 -18.39 1.12
N GLN A 188 -1.12 -17.11 1.38
CA GLN A 188 -0.76 -16.46 2.64
C GLN A 188 -1.54 -17.07 3.82
N ALA A 189 -2.83 -17.36 3.64
CA ALA A 189 -3.62 -18.09 4.63
C ALA A 189 -3.00 -19.46 4.94
N ALA A 190 -2.71 -20.29 3.92
CA ALA A 190 -2.07 -21.59 4.08
C ALA A 190 -0.68 -21.50 4.76
N MET A 191 0.07 -20.42 4.53
CA MET A 191 1.36 -20.15 5.20
C MET A 191 1.19 -19.79 6.68
N ILE A 192 0.20 -18.95 7.02
CA ILE A 192 -0.10 -18.61 8.41
C ILE A 192 -0.65 -19.83 9.15
N GLU A 193 -1.55 -20.60 8.55
CA GLU A 193 -2.02 -21.87 9.13
C GLU A 193 -0.87 -22.85 9.41
N ALA A 194 0.10 -22.95 8.49
CA ALA A 194 1.29 -23.79 8.66
C ALA A 194 2.13 -23.38 9.87
N LEU A 195 2.25 -22.07 10.11
CA LEU A 195 2.89 -21.52 11.30
C LEU A 195 2.04 -21.77 12.56
N LEU A 196 0.77 -21.40 12.56
CA LEU A 196 -0.12 -21.52 13.72
C LEU A 196 -0.32 -22.96 14.20
N ARG A 197 -0.17 -23.96 13.30
CA ARG A 197 -0.16 -25.39 13.60
C ARG A 197 1.05 -25.85 14.43
N VAL A 198 2.19 -25.17 14.35
CA VAL A 198 3.44 -25.57 15.01
C VAL A 198 3.90 -24.63 16.12
N VAL A 199 3.45 -23.37 16.11
CA VAL A 199 3.76 -22.39 17.16
C VAL A 199 3.25 -22.90 18.52
N ASP A 200 4.11 -22.82 19.54
CA ASP A 200 3.79 -23.20 20.92
C ASP A 200 2.72 -22.29 21.54
N ARG A 201 2.08 -22.77 22.61
CA ARG A 201 1.04 -22.06 23.37
C ARG A 201 1.53 -20.83 24.14
N ARG A 202 2.84 -20.69 24.42
CA ARG A 202 3.39 -19.49 25.08
C ARG A 202 3.17 -18.20 24.28
N TRP A 203 3.12 -18.33 22.96
CA TRP A 203 2.95 -17.22 22.03
C TRP A 203 1.47 -16.82 21.95
N ARG A 204 1.14 -15.62 22.45
CA ARG A 204 -0.14 -14.97 22.16
C ARG A 204 -0.12 -14.51 20.70
N ARG A 205 -1.21 -14.79 19.97
CA ARG A 205 -1.31 -14.58 18.52
C ARG A 205 -2.28 -13.45 18.23
N ARG A 206 -1.88 -12.46 17.43
CA ARG A 206 -2.76 -11.38 16.93
C ARG A 206 -2.64 -11.30 15.41
N LEU A 207 -3.71 -11.62 14.68
CA LEU A 207 -3.75 -11.54 13.21
C LEU A 207 -4.12 -10.12 12.76
N GLU A 208 -3.64 -9.74 11.57
CA GLU A 208 -3.98 -8.48 10.89
C GLU A 208 -3.87 -7.24 11.81
N VAL A 209 -2.71 -7.05 12.45
CA VAL A 209 -2.49 -5.94 13.38
C VAL A 209 -2.27 -4.63 12.60
N PRO A 210 -3.14 -3.61 12.75
CA PRO A 210 -3.00 -2.37 12.00
C PRO A 210 -1.80 -1.54 12.47
N VAL A 211 -1.08 -0.95 11.51
CA VAL A 211 -0.01 0.03 11.74
C VAL A 211 -0.38 1.30 10.99
N MET A 212 -0.40 2.45 11.68
CA MET A 212 -0.87 3.72 11.10
C MET A 212 0.26 4.69 10.75
N GLN A 213 1.40 4.59 11.43
CA GLN A 213 2.62 5.38 11.24
C GLN A 213 3.85 4.53 11.59
N PRO A 214 5.05 4.81 11.04
CA PRO A 214 5.32 5.79 9.98
C PRO A 214 4.87 5.28 8.60
N VAL A 215 4.61 3.97 8.45
CA VAL A 215 4.03 3.36 7.24
C VAL A 215 2.63 2.86 7.58
N ARG A 216 1.63 3.29 6.81
CA ARG A 216 0.26 2.79 6.97
C ARG A 216 0.11 1.40 6.32
N GLY A 217 -0.35 0.42 7.09
CA GLY A 217 -0.55 -0.95 6.64
C GLY A 217 -1.04 -1.85 7.76
N TYR A 218 -0.81 -3.15 7.58
CA TYR A 218 -1.12 -4.18 8.56
C TYR A 218 0.07 -5.14 8.64
N ILE A 219 0.30 -5.73 9.82
CA ILE A 219 1.21 -6.86 10.02
C ILE A 219 0.35 -8.12 10.00
N ASP A 220 0.75 -9.10 9.19
CA ASP A 220 -0.08 -10.30 8.93
C ASP A 220 -0.35 -11.09 10.22
N LEU A 221 0.67 -11.23 11.07
CA LEU A 221 0.60 -11.83 12.39
C LEU A 221 1.59 -11.17 13.36
N VAL A 222 1.18 -10.96 14.60
CA VAL A 222 2.09 -10.65 15.71
C VAL A 222 2.08 -11.81 16.70
N LEU A 223 3.28 -12.24 17.10
CA LEU A 223 3.48 -13.23 18.15
C LEU A 223 4.09 -12.53 19.37
N ASP A 224 3.36 -12.49 20.47
CA ASP A 224 3.81 -11.91 21.74
C ASP A 224 4.19 -13.03 22.73
N ASP A 225 5.40 -13.00 23.30
CA ASP A 225 5.79 -13.78 24.49
C ASP A 225 5.80 -12.84 25.71
N PRO A 226 4.76 -12.87 26.56
CA PRO A 226 4.67 -11.99 27.72
C PRO A 226 5.70 -12.32 28.82
N ALA A 227 6.16 -13.56 28.92
CA ALA A 227 7.14 -13.96 29.93
C ALA A 227 8.53 -13.40 29.62
N ARG A 228 8.79 -13.06 28.34
CA ARG A 228 10.05 -12.46 27.87
C ARG A 228 9.89 -11.00 27.40
N ALA A 229 8.70 -10.39 27.60
CA ALA A 229 8.35 -9.05 27.09
C ALA A 229 8.77 -8.85 25.61
N LEU A 230 8.44 -9.82 24.74
CA LEU A 230 8.87 -9.85 23.35
C LEU A 230 7.66 -9.83 22.41
N SER A 231 7.68 -8.95 21.40
CA SER A 231 6.75 -8.95 20.27
C SER A 231 7.48 -9.19 18.96
N VAL A 232 7.06 -10.21 18.19
CA VAL A 232 7.60 -10.54 16.86
C VAL A 232 6.59 -10.16 15.78
N ALA A 233 6.92 -9.14 14.98
CA ALA A 233 6.17 -8.77 13.79
C ALA A 233 6.42 -9.80 12.68
N THR A 234 5.37 -10.52 12.25
CA THR A 234 5.45 -11.56 11.23
C THR A 234 4.80 -11.11 9.93
N GLU A 235 5.59 -11.12 8.85
CA GLU A 235 5.16 -10.81 7.48
C GLU A 235 5.27 -12.06 6.61
N VAL A 236 4.29 -12.29 5.73
CA VAL A 236 4.14 -13.53 4.95
C VAL A 236 4.07 -13.21 3.47
N GLN A 237 5.08 -13.60 2.69
CA GLN A 237 5.21 -13.24 1.28
C GLN A 237 5.15 -14.47 0.37
N SER A 238 4.07 -14.56 -0.42
CA SER A 238 3.85 -15.62 -1.40
C SER A 238 4.63 -15.40 -2.73
N ASP A 239 4.96 -14.14 -3.05
CA ASP A 239 5.87 -13.70 -4.12
C ASP A 239 6.68 -12.48 -3.62
N LEU A 240 7.94 -12.34 -4.07
CA LEU A 240 8.81 -11.22 -3.69
C LEU A 240 8.85 -10.16 -4.79
N ARG A 241 8.60 -8.91 -4.44
CA ARG A 241 8.59 -7.76 -5.38
C ARG A 241 9.09 -6.51 -4.67
N ARG A 242 10.02 -5.78 -5.29
CA ARG A 242 10.63 -4.56 -4.70
C ARG A 242 11.24 -4.86 -3.32
N VAL A 243 12.12 -5.84 -3.27
CA VAL A 243 12.68 -6.44 -2.03
C VAL A 243 13.09 -5.37 -1.00
N GLU A 244 13.92 -4.40 -1.39
CA GLU A 244 14.37 -3.32 -0.49
C GLU A 244 13.23 -2.46 0.10
N GLN A 245 12.13 -2.27 -0.64
CA GLN A 245 10.94 -1.58 -0.14
C GLN A 245 10.17 -2.47 0.85
N GLN A 246 10.03 -3.78 0.57
CA GLN A 246 9.40 -4.73 1.49
C GLN A 246 10.18 -4.83 2.81
N LEU A 247 11.52 -4.91 2.75
CA LEU A 247 12.38 -5.00 3.94
C LEU A 247 12.31 -3.76 4.83
N ARG A 248 12.44 -2.56 4.24
CA ARG A 248 12.30 -1.29 4.96
C ARG A 248 10.89 -1.11 5.56
N TRP A 249 9.85 -1.57 4.87
CA TRP A 249 8.49 -1.55 5.42
C TRP A 249 8.30 -2.55 6.56
N ALA A 250 8.86 -3.76 6.48
CA ALA A 250 8.80 -4.72 7.58
C ALA A 250 9.49 -4.20 8.84
N GLU A 251 10.63 -3.52 8.69
CA GLU A 251 11.31 -2.79 9.78
C GLU A 251 10.44 -1.68 10.37
N ALA A 252 9.94 -0.78 9.53
CA ALA A 252 9.11 0.34 9.96
C ALA A 252 7.79 -0.09 10.64
N LYS A 253 7.15 -1.17 10.14
CA LYS A 253 5.97 -1.77 10.78
C LYS A 253 6.29 -2.33 12.15
N ALA A 254 7.39 -3.07 12.28
CA ALA A 254 7.80 -3.68 13.55
C ALA A 254 8.17 -2.64 14.60
N ALA A 255 8.90 -1.59 14.22
CA ALA A 255 9.24 -0.47 15.10
C ALA A 255 7.98 0.26 15.63
N ALA A 256 6.92 0.30 14.83
CA ALA A 256 5.64 0.91 15.16
C ALA A 256 4.69 -0.02 15.97
N LEU A 257 5.07 -1.25 16.30
CA LEU A 257 4.24 -2.11 17.12
C LEU A 257 3.99 -1.50 18.50
N ILE A 258 2.72 -1.25 18.80
CA ILE A 258 2.26 -0.99 20.15
C ILE A 258 2.28 -2.33 20.90
N PRO A 259 3.05 -2.46 21.99
CA PRO A 259 3.08 -3.68 22.78
C PRO A 259 1.71 -3.94 23.42
N PRO A 260 1.35 -5.20 23.70
CA PRO A 260 0.09 -5.50 24.36
C PRO A 260 0.09 -4.93 25.78
N THR A 261 -1.00 -4.26 26.17
CA THR A 261 -1.20 -3.84 27.55
C THR A 261 -1.11 -5.05 28.48
N PRO A 262 -0.31 -5.02 29.56
CA PRO A 262 -0.29 -6.12 30.53
C PRO A 262 -1.69 -6.25 31.16
N ALA A 263 -2.11 -7.48 31.42
CA ALA A 263 -3.49 -7.77 31.85
C ALA A 263 -3.88 -7.14 33.20
N ASN A 264 -2.92 -6.66 33.99
CA ASN A 264 -3.14 -5.96 35.26
C ASN A 264 -3.39 -4.45 35.12
N ASP A 265 -3.08 -3.81 33.98
CA ASP A 265 -3.26 -2.36 33.81
C ASP A 265 -4.62 -1.98 33.21
N LEU A 266 -5.47 -2.97 32.90
CA LEU A 266 -6.90 -2.73 32.69
C LEU A 266 -7.58 -2.63 34.06
N ALA A 267 -7.74 -1.39 34.54
CA ALA A 267 -8.65 -1.11 35.64
C ALA A 267 -10.02 -1.77 35.36
N PRO A 268 -10.64 -2.48 36.32
CA PRO A 268 -11.86 -3.22 36.09
C PRO A 268 -12.99 -2.27 35.69
N GLY A 269 -13.33 -2.26 34.39
CA GLY A 269 -14.35 -1.37 33.82
C GLY A 269 -13.96 -0.66 32.52
N PHE A 270 -12.70 -0.71 32.05
CA PHE A 270 -12.32 -0.07 30.78
C PHE A 270 -12.76 -0.90 29.56
N ASP A 271 -13.89 -0.55 28.96
CA ASP A 271 -14.35 -1.09 27.68
C ASP A 271 -13.69 -0.32 26.50
N PRO A 272 -12.79 -0.96 25.73
CA PRO A 272 -12.10 -0.31 24.61
C PRO A 272 -13.03 0.04 23.43
N SER A 273 -14.28 -0.41 23.42
CA SER A 273 -15.26 -0.06 22.38
C SER A 273 -15.91 1.32 22.58
N THR A 274 -15.77 1.93 23.78
CA THR A 274 -16.44 3.20 24.11
C THR A 274 -15.57 4.44 23.87
N SER A 275 -14.24 4.30 23.71
CA SER A 275 -13.33 5.44 23.49
C SER A 275 -13.15 5.81 22.00
N MET A 276 -14.25 6.23 21.37
CA MET A 276 -14.20 7.18 20.26
C MET A 276 -15.00 8.42 20.64
N VAL A 277 -14.36 9.32 21.38
CA VAL A 277 -14.90 10.66 21.63
C VAL A 277 -15.04 11.38 20.29
N ASP A 278 -16.27 11.76 19.96
CA ASP A 278 -16.58 12.57 18.78
C ASP A 278 -16.00 13.99 18.97
N PRO A 279 -15.06 14.45 18.13
CA PRO A 279 -14.48 15.80 18.26
C PRO A 279 -15.47 16.93 17.92
N SER A 280 -16.75 16.61 17.68
CA SER A 280 -17.80 17.58 17.34
C SER A 280 -18.45 18.26 18.56
N THR A 281 -18.21 17.80 19.79
CA THR A 281 -18.89 18.32 21.00
C THR A 281 -17.90 19.01 21.96
N SER A 282 -17.50 20.22 21.58
CA SER A 282 -16.91 21.20 22.50
C SER A 282 -17.53 22.57 22.21
N MET A 283 -18.74 22.79 22.70
CA MET A 283 -19.28 24.14 22.88
C MET A 283 -18.86 24.56 24.30
N PHE A 284 -17.74 25.28 24.38
CA PHE A 284 -17.16 25.72 25.64
C PHE A 284 -18.04 26.84 26.24
N ASP A 285 -18.61 26.61 27.42
CA ASP A 285 -19.29 27.65 28.19
C ASP A 285 -18.26 28.29 29.15
N PRO A 286 -17.85 29.56 28.94
CA PRO A 286 -16.81 30.20 29.74
C PRO A 286 -17.30 30.68 31.13
N SER A 287 -18.49 30.28 31.58
CA SER A 287 -19.16 30.87 32.76
C SER A 287 -18.94 30.15 34.09
N THR A 288 -18.15 29.07 34.15
CA THR A 288 -17.97 28.26 35.38
C THR A 288 -16.71 28.68 36.16
N PRO A 289 -16.82 29.15 37.43
CA PRO A 289 -15.65 29.48 38.24
C PRO A 289 -14.93 28.21 38.71
N MET A 290 -13.63 28.13 38.46
CA MET A 290 -12.74 27.08 38.98
C MET A 290 -12.18 27.50 40.34
N ASP A 291 -12.88 27.13 41.42
CA ASP A 291 -12.33 27.19 42.79
C ASP A 291 -12.57 25.86 43.52
N GLY A 292 -11.53 25.04 43.53
CA GLY A 292 -11.49 23.75 44.23
C GLY A 292 -10.05 23.20 44.17
N PRO A 293 -9.42 22.84 45.30
CA PRO A 293 -8.04 22.40 45.29
C PRO A 293 -7.89 21.04 44.60
N ASP A 294 -6.88 20.91 43.74
CA ASP A 294 -6.51 19.65 43.08
C ASP A 294 -6.34 18.52 44.11
N PRO A 295 -7.14 17.43 44.06
CA PRO A 295 -6.78 16.23 44.79
C PRO A 295 -5.52 15.66 44.14
N ALA A 296 -4.44 15.57 44.93
CA ALA A 296 -3.17 15.05 44.46
C ALA A 296 -3.36 13.68 43.80
N VAL A 297 -3.19 13.63 42.48
CA VAL A 297 -3.18 12.38 41.73
C VAL A 297 -1.86 11.68 42.05
N GLU A 298 -1.87 10.89 43.12
CA GLU A 298 -0.78 9.97 43.42
C GLU A 298 -0.56 9.08 42.21
N GLY A 299 0.57 9.30 41.54
CA GLY A 299 0.91 8.59 40.33
C GLY A 299 1.03 7.10 40.61
N SER A 300 0.05 6.32 40.15
CA SER A 300 0.16 4.88 39.98
C SER A 300 1.27 4.60 38.97
N GLY A 301 2.51 4.54 39.49
CA GLY A 301 3.74 4.32 38.75
C GLY A 301 3.85 2.90 38.19
N GLY A 302 2.88 2.51 37.36
CA GLY A 302 2.92 1.29 36.56
C GLY A 302 4.21 1.29 35.76
N ARG A 303 5.14 0.41 36.17
CA ARG A 303 6.48 0.34 35.59
C ARG A 303 6.35 -0.13 34.15
N ARG A 304 6.31 0.82 33.21
CA ARG A 304 6.17 0.57 31.78
C ARG A 304 7.21 -0.46 31.35
N VAL A 305 6.75 -1.67 31.05
CA VAL A 305 7.63 -2.75 30.59
C VAL A 305 8.10 -2.38 29.19
N ASP A 306 9.42 -2.29 29.00
CA ASP A 306 9.99 -2.08 27.67
C ASP A 306 9.99 -3.41 26.91
N TRP A 307 9.05 -3.52 25.96
CA TRP A 307 8.93 -4.69 25.12
C TRP A 307 9.99 -4.69 24.03
N THR A 308 10.77 -5.77 23.96
CA THR A 308 11.66 -6.04 22.85
C THR A 308 10.84 -6.30 21.60
N ARG A 309 11.18 -5.63 20.50
CA ARG A 309 10.54 -5.81 19.18
C ARG A 309 11.47 -6.60 18.26
N SER A 310 10.93 -7.58 17.56
CA SER A 310 11.66 -8.38 16.58
C SER A 310 10.83 -8.63 15.33
N ARG A 311 11.44 -9.28 14.33
CA ARG A 311 10.82 -9.53 13.01
C ARG A 311 10.95 -10.98 12.58
N LEU A 312 9.91 -11.48 11.94
CA LEU A 312 9.90 -12.75 11.23
C LEU A 312 9.38 -12.52 9.81
N LEU A 313 10.16 -12.91 8.81
CA LEU A 313 9.69 -12.97 7.43
C LEU A 313 9.50 -14.44 7.03
N ILE A 314 8.34 -14.77 6.48
CA ILE A 314 8.02 -16.11 6.01
C ILE A 314 7.85 -16.07 4.49
N LEU A 315 8.70 -16.84 3.79
CA LEU A 315 8.75 -16.87 2.34
C LEU A 315 8.22 -18.18 1.77
N ARG A 316 7.42 -18.10 0.70
CA ARG A 316 7.05 -19.30 -0.07
C ARG A 316 8.28 -19.81 -0.84
N SER A 317 8.62 -21.08 -0.65
CA SER A 317 9.72 -21.76 -1.34
C SER A 317 9.37 -22.07 -2.81
N THR A 318 9.40 -21.04 -3.66
CA THR A 318 9.28 -21.16 -5.13
C THR A 318 10.62 -20.91 -5.82
N SER A 319 10.85 -21.46 -7.01
CA SER A 319 12.09 -21.23 -7.78
C SER A 319 12.37 -19.72 -8.02
N ARG A 320 11.32 -18.91 -8.17
CA ARG A 320 11.41 -17.45 -8.30
C ARG A 320 11.87 -16.80 -6.99
N THR A 321 11.26 -17.15 -5.85
CA THR A 321 11.66 -16.66 -4.53
C THR A 321 13.11 -17.03 -4.20
N LEU A 322 13.47 -18.29 -4.44
CA LEU A 322 14.82 -18.82 -4.22
C LEU A 322 15.85 -18.07 -5.07
N LYS A 323 15.55 -17.80 -6.34
CA LYS A 323 16.40 -17.00 -7.23
C LYS A 323 16.57 -15.56 -6.71
N ILE A 324 15.50 -14.90 -6.27
CA ILE A 324 15.55 -13.53 -5.75
C ILE A 324 16.41 -13.44 -4.48
N VAL A 325 16.21 -14.35 -3.51
CA VAL A 325 17.03 -14.40 -2.29
C VAL A 325 18.49 -14.77 -2.60
N GLY A 326 18.72 -15.63 -3.59
CA GLY A 326 20.06 -15.99 -4.07
C GLY A 326 20.82 -14.85 -4.78
N ILE A 327 20.12 -13.86 -5.36
CA ILE A 327 20.73 -12.67 -5.97
C ILE A 327 21.13 -11.63 -4.90
N HIS A 328 20.37 -11.53 -3.81
CA HIS A 328 20.59 -10.51 -2.77
C HIS A 328 20.88 -11.10 -1.36
N PRO A 329 21.78 -12.08 -1.20
CA PRO A 329 21.91 -12.83 0.05
C PRO A 329 22.32 -11.95 1.24
N GLU A 330 23.24 -10.99 1.05
CA GLU A 330 23.71 -10.10 2.12
C GLU A 330 22.61 -9.16 2.62
N LEU A 331 21.73 -8.68 1.72
CA LEU A 331 20.59 -7.84 2.09
C LEU A 331 19.62 -8.59 3.02
N PHE A 332 19.36 -9.87 2.74
CA PHE A 332 18.52 -10.69 3.62
C PHE A 332 19.22 -11.07 4.93
N ARG A 333 20.54 -11.33 4.94
CA ARG A 333 21.28 -11.59 6.19
C ARG A 333 21.35 -10.35 7.08
N ALA A 334 21.58 -9.17 6.52
CA ALA A 334 21.56 -7.92 7.28
C ALA A 334 20.16 -7.64 7.86
N ALA A 335 19.09 -7.90 7.10
CA ALA A 335 17.72 -7.70 7.55
C ALA A 335 17.21 -8.78 8.54
N TYR A 336 17.70 -10.02 8.42
CA TYR A 336 17.31 -11.20 9.21
C TYR A 336 18.55 -12.07 9.54
N PRO A 337 19.37 -11.66 10.53
CA PRO A 337 20.63 -12.33 10.84
C PRO A 337 20.48 -13.65 11.61
N ALA A 338 19.30 -13.94 12.17
CA ALA A 338 19.10 -15.16 12.94
C ALA A 338 18.97 -16.40 12.06
N ASP A 339 19.55 -17.51 12.53
CA ASP A 339 19.40 -18.82 11.91
C ASP A 339 17.94 -19.30 11.93
N ALA A 340 17.53 -19.98 10.84
CA ALA A 340 16.18 -20.47 10.66
C ALA A 340 15.86 -21.66 11.58
N GLU A 341 16.83 -22.51 11.90
CA GLU A 341 16.61 -23.67 12.77
C GLU A 341 16.42 -23.23 14.23
N ALA A 342 17.24 -22.29 14.71
CA ALA A 342 17.05 -21.63 15.99
C ALA A 342 15.70 -20.89 16.07
N ALA A 343 15.28 -20.19 15.02
CA ALA A 343 14.00 -19.48 14.99
C ALA A 343 12.81 -20.46 14.96
N PHE A 344 12.91 -21.56 14.22
CA PHE A 344 11.90 -22.64 14.25
C PHE A 344 11.83 -23.29 15.63
N GLY A 345 12.98 -23.59 16.25
CA GLY A 345 13.07 -24.10 17.62
C GLY A 345 12.43 -23.17 18.65
N ALA A 346 12.62 -21.85 18.49
CA ALA A 346 11.94 -20.84 19.31
C ALA A 346 10.41 -20.82 19.09
N LEU A 347 9.93 -20.93 17.85
CA LEU A 347 8.48 -20.94 17.61
C LEU A 347 7.80 -22.18 18.20
N THR A 348 8.46 -23.34 18.10
CA THR A 348 7.90 -24.66 18.43
C THR A 348 8.19 -25.14 19.87
N GLY A 349 9.25 -24.63 20.50
CA GLY A 349 9.66 -24.99 21.85
C GLY A 349 9.11 -24.03 22.92
N PRO A 350 8.78 -24.55 24.13
CA PRO A 350 8.26 -23.73 25.23
C PRO A 350 9.34 -22.79 25.84
N ASP A 351 10.60 -23.24 25.88
CA ASP A 351 11.65 -22.54 26.64
C ASP A 351 12.80 -21.97 25.79
N VAL A 352 12.82 -22.29 24.50
CA VAL A 352 13.87 -21.86 23.57
C VAL A 352 13.78 -20.33 23.34
N PRO A 353 14.81 -19.53 23.64
CA PRO A 353 14.74 -18.07 23.45
C PRO A 353 14.66 -17.71 21.97
N TRP A 354 14.01 -16.58 21.66
CA TRP A 354 13.95 -16.06 20.29
C TRP A 354 15.33 -15.52 19.85
N PRO A 355 15.90 -15.99 18.72
CA PRO A 355 17.29 -15.68 18.34
C PRO A 355 17.50 -14.28 17.75
N GLY A 356 16.44 -13.49 17.54
CA GLY A 356 16.48 -12.21 16.86
C GLY A 356 15.71 -12.22 15.54
N SER A 357 15.90 -11.21 14.69
CA SER A 357 15.12 -11.10 13.46
C SER A 357 15.46 -12.25 12.49
N ALA A 358 14.45 -13.04 12.11
CA ALA A 358 14.62 -14.33 11.44
C ALA A 358 13.87 -14.45 10.10
N LEU A 359 14.35 -15.35 9.24
CA LEU A 359 13.76 -15.70 7.96
C LEU A 359 13.38 -17.19 7.93
N LEU A 360 12.10 -17.49 7.75
CA LEU A 360 11.61 -18.87 7.60
C LEU A 360 10.99 -19.11 6.23
N TRP A 361 10.84 -20.40 5.90
CA TRP A 361 10.39 -20.85 4.59
C TRP A 361 9.17 -21.75 4.74
N VAL A 362 8.17 -21.57 3.88
CA VAL A 362 7.01 -22.46 3.78
C VAL A 362 6.99 -23.08 2.39
N ARG A 363 6.76 -24.39 2.32
CA ARG A 363 6.33 -25.05 1.08
C ARG A 363 4.81 -25.13 1.05
N ILE A 364 4.21 -24.98 -0.13
CA ILE A 364 2.77 -25.16 -0.32
C ILE A 364 2.56 -26.21 -1.40
N GLU A 365 1.94 -27.33 -1.03
CA GLU A 365 1.58 -28.46 -1.89
C GLU A 365 0.08 -28.73 -1.72
N GLY A 366 -0.68 -28.85 -2.82
CA GLY A 366 -2.14 -29.08 -2.75
C GLY A 366 -2.94 -27.99 -2.03
N GLY A 367 -2.40 -26.77 -1.89
CA GLY A 367 -2.99 -25.69 -1.09
C GLY A 367 -2.64 -25.75 0.40
N VAL A 368 -1.99 -26.81 0.89
CA VAL A 368 -1.57 -26.96 2.29
C VAL A 368 -0.16 -26.45 2.49
N GLY A 369 0.03 -25.55 3.45
CA GLY A 369 1.35 -25.06 3.86
C GLY A 369 2.07 -26.01 4.85
N GLN A 370 3.38 -26.17 4.65
CA GLN A 370 4.34 -26.81 5.56
C GLN A 370 5.48 -25.83 5.87
N LEU A 371 5.62 -25.43 7.15
CA LEU A 371 6.76 -24.64 7.61
C LEU A 371 8.02 -25.52 7.63
N LEU A 372 9.12 -25.01 7.09
CA LEU A 372 10.40 -25.72 6.99
C LEU A 372 11.32 -25.30 8.14
N PRO A 373 11.91 -26.24 8.89
CA PRO A 373 12.83 -25.92 9.99
C PRO A 373 14.22 -25.46 9.53
N ARG A 374 14.53 -25.59 8.24
CA ARG A 374 15.81 -25.18 7.63
C ARG A 374 15.57 -24.55 6.26
N PRO A 375 16.48 -23.70 5.75
CA PRO A 375 16.33 -23.15 4.42
C PRO A 375 16.36 -24.23 3.33
N PRO A 376 15.61 -24.04 2.21
CA PRO A 376 15.66 -24.93 1.07
C PRO A 376 17.09 -25.18 0.56
N ARG A 377 17.30 -26.35 -0.07
CA ARG A 377 18.60 -26.73 -0.65
C ARG A 377 19.08 -25.63 -1.62
N GLY A 378 20.37 -25.27 -1.52
CA GLY A 378 20.98 -24.18 -2.29
C GLY A 378 20.94 -22.79 -1.62
N ILE A 379 20.04 -22.54 -0.66
CA ILE A 379 19.97 -21.26 0.05
C ILE A 379 20.90 -21.26 1.27
N ARG A 380 21.73 -20.21 1.40
CA ARG A 380 22.65 -19.92 2.52
C ARG A 380 22.22 -18.71 3.37
N VAL A 381 20.97 -18.29 3.26
CA VAL A 381 20.37 -17.21 4.07
C VAL A 381 19.50 -17.89 5.14
N GLY A 382 19.73 -17.56 6.41
CA GLY A 382 19.13 -18.25 7.55
C GLY A 382 19.72 -19.65 7.80
N ARG A 383 21.03 -19.83 7.54
CA ARG A 383 21.86 -20.97 7.95
C ARG A 383 23.00 -20.47 8.81
#